data_AF-A0A9D7YNW1-F1
#
_entry.id   AF-A0A9D7YNW1-F1
#
_cell.length_a   1.000
_cell.length_b   1.000
_cell.length_c   1.000
_cell.angle_alpha   90.00
_cell.angle_beta   90.00
_cell.angle_gamma   90.00
#
_symmetry.space_group_name_H-M   'P 1'
#
loop_
_entity.id
_entity.type
_entity.pdbx_description
1 polymer ?
#
loop_
_entity_poly.entity_id
_entity_poly.type
_entity_poly.pdbx_seq_one_letter_code
_entity_poly.pdbx_strand_id
1 'polypeptide(L)'
;MSAPKTKAETKQQKIDEKMERASEALEATRYFECERLCIEALRSAHSLHDFDRMARILMPLEESRRQKRLAALDADRVEVLKALSPELKLRPGCYMLEPPDCVGVDGRALREMANAQEVPVLVVVREPLTRAGLWPLVAVGPVTVRVRTRPSKGLTPEWFADALEALGDVSLEAVDWTAPSDITVGELVDRLETCPEHDLLHQRLADACRAALKELLEAGSKRRTRKAKPPIDPEDADDED
;
A
#
# COMPACT_ATOMS: atom_id res chain seq x y z
N MET A 1 -34.49 4.66 -23.61
CA MET A 1 -34.34 4.39 -22.16
C MET A 1 -33.19 3.41 -22.01
N SER A 2 -32.08 3.80 -21.37
CA SER A 2 -30.94 2.90 -21.17
C SER A 2 -31.28 1.80 -20.17
N ALA A 3 -30.78 0.59 -20.40
CA ALA A 3 -30.96 -0.54 -19.48
C ALA A 3 -30.35 -0.24 -18.09
N PRO A 4 -30.93 -0.76 -16.99
CA PRO A 4 -30.40 -0.55 -15.65
C PRO A 4 -28.99 -1.15 -15.53
N LYS A 5 -28.05 -0.37 -14.98
CA LYS A 5 -26.67 -0.81 -14.76
C LYS A 5 -26.60 -2.00 -13.80
N THR A 6 -25.66 -2.89 -14.03
CA THR A 6 -25.36 -3.99 -13.12
C THR A 6 -24.71 -3.47 -11.83
N LYS A 7 -24.74 -4.30 -10.77
CA LYS A 7 -24.10 -3.98 -9.48
C LYS A 7 -22.59 -3.76 -9.63
N ALA A 8 -21.93 -4.48 -10.54
CA ALA A 8 -20.50 -4.34 -10.82
C ALA A 8 -20.19 -3.01 -11.53
N GLU A 9 -20.94 -2.67 -12.57
CA GLU A 9 -20.83 -1.38 -13.27
C GLU A 9 -21.05 -0.19 -12.32
N THR A 10 -22.01 -0.32 -11.41
CA THR A 10 -22.27 0.71 -10.38
C THR A 10 -21.08 0.88 -9.44
N LYS A 11 -20.41 -0.20 -9.05
CA LYS A 11 -19.20 -0.10 -8.21
C LYS A 11 -18.02 0.51 -8.97
N GLN A 12 -17.84 0.13 -10.24
CA GLN A 12 -16.78 0.70 -11.09
C GLN A 12 -16.97 2.21 -11.28
N GLN A 13 -18.20 2.67 -11.55
CA GLN A 13 -18.51 4.09 -11.62
C GLN A 13 -18.13 4.83 -10.33
N LYS A 14 -18.41 4.24 -9.16
CA LYS A 14 -18.03 4.81 -7.86
C LYS A 14 -16.52 4.84 -7.61
N ILE A 15 -15.73 4.03 -8.32
CA ILE A 15 -14.26 4.11 -8.28
C ILE A 15 -13.82 5.28 -9.15
N ASP A 16 -14.34 5.37 -10.37
CA ASP A 16 -14.00 6.43 -11.32
C ASP A 16 -14.33 7.83 -10.76
N GLU A 17 -15.51 7.99 -10.13
CA GLU A 17 -15.91 9.23 -9.43
C GLU A 17 -14.97 9.59 -8.27
N LYS A 18 -14.43 8.60 -7.54
CA LYS A 18 -13.42 8.87 -6.50
C LYS A 18 -12.10 9.31 -7.11
N MET A 19 -11.72 8.72 -8.24
CA MET A 19 -10.45 9.03 -8.89
C MET A 19 -10.45 10.41 -9.54
N GLU A 20 -11.57 10.84 -10.11
CA GLU A 20 -11.75 12.22 -10.55
C GLU A 20 -11.54 13.21 -9.39
N ARG A 21 -12.21 12.98 -8.26
CA ARG A 21 -12.02 13.79 -7.04
C ARG A 21 -10.62 13.71 -6.46
N ALA A 22 -9.95 12.56 -6.55
CA ALA A 22 -8.58 12.39 -6.08
C ALA A 22 -7.61 13.21 -6.92
N SER A 23 -7.78 13.22 -8.24
CA SER A 23 -7.03 14.07 -9.16
C SER A 23 -7.24 15.56 -8.86
N GLU A 24 -8.49 15.99 -8.69
CA GLU A 24 -8.81 17.37 -8.29
C GLU A 24 -8.14 17.76 -6.95
N ALA A 25 -8.19 16.85 -5.96
CA ALA A 25 -7.56 17.07 -4.66
C ALA A 25 -6.02 17.16 -4.78
N LEU A 26 -5.41 16.31 -5.60
CA LEU A 26 -3.97 16.32 -5.84
C LEU A 26 -3.51 17.62 -6.51
N GLU A 27 -4.22 18.06 -7.55
CA GLU A 27 -3.96 19.34 -8.24
C GLU A 27 -4.12 20.53 -7.29
N ALA A 28 -5.10 20.46 -6.38
CA ALA A 28 -5.33 21.47 -5.34
C ALA A 28 -4.39 21.34 -4.13
N THR A 29 -3.37 20.46 -4.18
CA THR A 29 -2.41 20.17 -3.08
C THR A 29 -3.06 19.68 -1.79
N ARG A 30 -4.29 19.17 -1.85
CA ARG A 30 -5.03 18.56 -0.73
C ARG A 30 -4.61 17.10 -0.57
N TYR A 31 -3.35 16.87 -0.22
CA TYR A 31 -2.73 15.54 -0.22
C TYR A 31 -3.41 14.53 0.72
N PHE A 32 -3.90 14.97 1.89
CA PHE A 32 -4.65 14.09 2.81
C PHE A 32 -5.97 13.61 2.22
N GLU A 33 -6.71 14.49 1.54
CA GLU A 33 -7.94 14.12 0.86
C GLU A 33 -7.67 13.18 -0.30
N CYS A 34 -6.64 13.48 -1.12
CA CYS A 34 -6.19 12.63 -2.21
C CYS A 34 -5.88 11.21 -1.72
N GLU A 35 -5.04 11.07 -0.69
CA GLU A 35 -4.70 9.76 -0.12
C GLU A 35 -5.95 8.99 0.34
N ARG A 36 -6.86 9.65 1.07
CA ARG A 36 -8.11 9.01 1.56
C ARG A 36 -8.96 8.48 0.40
N LEU A 37 -9.15 9.29 -0.65
CA LEU A 37 -9.91 8.91 -1.84
C LEU A 37 -9.24 7.74 -2.57
N CYS A 38 -7.91 7.79 -2.73
CA CYS A 38 -7.15 6.71 -3.35
C CYS A 38 -7.21 5.41 -2.56
N ILE A 39 -7.10 5.43 -1.22
CA ILE A 39 -7.20 4.22 -0.39
C ILE A 39 -8.58 3.57 -0.52
N GLU A 40 -9.66 4.36 -0.48
CA GLU A 40 -11.03 3.86 -0.66
C GLU A 40 -11.25 3.27 -2.07
N ALA A 41 -10.71 3.93 -3.09
CA ALA A 41 -10.75 3.46 -4.47
C ALA A 41 -9.94 2.16 -4.64
N LEU A 42 -8.73 2.09 -4.07
CA LEU A 42 -7.84 0.93 -4.16
C LEU A 42 -8.49 -0.30 -3.53
N ARG A 43 -9.06 -0.16 -2.32
CA ARG A 43 -9.79 -1.26 -1.65
C ARG A 43 -10.99 -1.73 -2.48
N SER A 44 -11.73 -0.79 -3.07
CA SER A 44 -12.87 -1.12 -3.93
C SER A 44 -12.43 -1.86 -5.19
N ALA A 45 -11.38 -1.41 -5.87
CA ALA A 45 -10.81 -2.05 -7.04
C ALA A 45 -10.24 -3.44 -6.73
N HIS A 46 -9.51 -3.56 -5.60
CA HIS A 46 -8.98 -4.82 -5.13
C HIS A 46 -10.08 -5.86 -4.87
N SER A 47 -11.19 -5.46 -4.23
CA SER A 47 -12.35 -6.36 -4.00
C SER A 47 -13.04 -6.83 -5.29
N LEU A 48 -12.79 -6.18 -6.42
CA LEU A 48 -13.33 -6.52 -7.73
C LEU A 48 -12.30 -7.21 -8.63
N HIS A 49 -11.08 -7.45 -8.15
CA HIS A 49 -9.94 -7.89 -8.96
C HIS A 49 -9.70 -7.00 -10.19
N ASP A 50 -9.94 -5.70 -10.04
CA ASP A 50 -9.78 -4.70 -11.11
C ASP A 50 -8.35 -4.18 -11.14
N PHE A 51 -7.44 -5.04 -11.60
CA PHE A 51 -6.01 -4.76 -11.55
C PHE A 51 -5.59 -3.57 -12.44
N ASP A 52 -6.31 -3.28 -13.53
CA ASP A 52 -6.04 -2.09 -14.35
C ASP A 52 -6.28 -0.81 -13.55
N ARG A 53 -7.43 -0.71 -12.88
CA ARG A 53 -7.73 0.45 -12.02
C ARG A 53 -6.77 0.53 -10.85
N MET A 54 -6.45 -0.57 -10.18
CA MET A 54 -5.47 -0.58 -9.09
C MET A 54 -4.13 0.04 -9.52
N ALA A 55 -3.58 -0.38 -10.66
CA ALA A 55 -2.31 0.15 -11.18
C ALA A 55 -2.33 1.67 -11.41
N ARG A 56 -3.49 2.22 -11.82
CA ARG A 56 -3.66 3.67 -12.04
C ARG A 56 -3.84 4.45 -10.74
N ILE A 57 -4.53 3.87 -9.75
CA ILE A 57 -4.78 4.48 -8.44
C ILE A 57 -3.48 4.71 -7.67
N LEU A 58 -2.48 3.84 -7.86
CA LEU A 58 -1.24 3.88 -7.11
C LEU A 58 -0.38 5.11 -7.40
N MET A 59 -0.49 5.70 -8.59
CA MET A 59 0.28 6.89 -8.96
C MET A 59 -0.09 8.14 -8.12
N PRO A 60 -1.36 8.60 -8.08
CA PRO A 60 -1.74 9.71 -7.20
C PRO A 60 -1.62 9.35 -5.71
N LEU A 61 -1.77 8.07 -5.34
CA LEU A 61 -1.53 7.63 -3.95
C LEU A 61 -0.07 7.83 -3.54
N GLU A 62 0.87 7.33 -4.34
CA GLU A 62 2.31 7.49 -4.11
C GLU A 62 2.68 8.96 -4.00
N GLU A 63 2.21 9.79 -4.95
CA GLU A 63 2.54 11.22 -4.97
C GLU A 63 1.99 11.95 -3.75
N SER A 64 0.74 11.70 -3.36
CA SER A 64 0.16 12.32 -2.16
C SER A 64 0.94 11.98 -0.89
N ARG A 65 1.42 10.74 -0.76
CA ARG A 65 2.24 10.28 0.37
C ARG A 65 3.66 10.85 0.33
N ARG A 66 4.26 10.93 -0.86
CA ARG A 66 5.55 11.59 -1.10
C ARG A 66 5.50 13.04 -0.61
N GLN A 67 4.48 13.79 -1.00
CA GLN A 67 4.32 15.19 -0.60
C GLN A 67 4.13 15.37 0.90
N LYS A 68 3.34 14.49 1.54
CA LYS A 68 3.20 14.49 3.01
C LYS A 68 4.51 14.17 3.72
N ARG A 69 5.29 13.21 3.22
CA ARG A 69 6.62 12.87 3.74
C ARG A 69 7.55 14.07 3.65
N LEU A 70 7.61 14.73 2.48
CA LEU A 70 8.42 15.94 2.31
C LEU A 70 8.01 17.04 3.28
N ALA A 71 6.71 17.34 3.41
CA ALA A 71 6.21 18.33 4.36
C ALA A 71 6.54 18.01 5.84
N ALA A 72 6.57 16.73 6.21
CA ALA A 72 6.98 16.30 7.55
C ALA A 72 8.48 16.47 7.79
N LEU A 73 9.31 16.22 6.78
CA LEU A 73 10.77 16.40 6.83
C LEU A 73 11.13 17.90 6.87
N ASP A 74 10.52 18.71 6.01
CA ASP A 74 10.74 20.15 5.90
C ASP A 74 10.35 20.93 7.16
N ALA A 75 9.51 20.34 8.02
CA ALA A 75 9.14 20.94 9.30
C ALA A 75 10.28 20.98 10.32
N ASP A 76 11.36 20.22 10.08
CA ASP A 76 12.58 20.13 10.92
C ASP A 76 12.27 19.95 12.42
N ARG A 77 11.19 19.21 12.70
CA ARG A 77 10.73 18.91 14.05
C ARG A 77 10.95 17.44 14.32
N VAL A 78 11.62 17.14 15.43
CA VAL A 78 11.74 15.78 15.95
C VAL A 78 11.19 15.73 17.37
N GLU A 79 10.24 14.84 17.62
CA GLU A 79 9.65 14.62 18.94
C GLU A 79 9.72 13.14 19.33
N VAL A 80 10.02 12.89 20.61
CA VAL A 80 10.08 11.55 21.19
C VAL A 80 8.91 11.40 22.15
N LEU A 81 8.02 10.45 21.87
CA LEU A 81 6.83 10.15 22.64
C LEU A 81 7.04 8.85 23.42
N LYS A 82 6.76 8.89 24.72
CA LYS A 82 6.79 7.70 25.59
C LYS A 82 5.41 7.14 25.87
N ALA A 83 4.36 7.92 25.61
CA ALA A 83 2.97 7.50 25.71
C ALA A 83 2.13 8.28 24.69
N LEU A 84 1.09 7.64 24.17
CA LEU A 84 0.12 8.27 23.28
C LEU A 84 -1.06 8.82 24.10
N SER A 85 -1.33 10.11 23.98
CA SER A 85 -2.52 10.74 24.57
C SER A 85 -3.58 11.00 23.49
N PRO A 86 -4.87 10.72 23.74
CA PRO A 86 -5.95 11.10 22.83
C PRO A 86 -6.06 12.62 22.59
N GLU A 87 -5.56 13.44 23.51
CA GLU A 87 -5.59 14.90 23.44
C GLU A 87 -4.34 15.49 22.77
N LEU A 88 -3.45 14.63 22.25
CA LEU A 88 -2.22 15.06 21.62
C LEU A 88 -2.51 15.92 20.38
N LYS A 89 -2.08 17.18 20.43
CA LYS A 89 -2.12 18.10 19.28
C LYS A 89 -0.86 17.92 18.46
N LEU A 90 -1.02 17.32 17.29
CA LEU A 90 0.10 17.05 16.40
C LEU A 90 0.54 18.31 15.68
N ARG A 91 1.83 18.36 15.37
CA ARG A 91 2.42 19.37 14.48
C ARG A 91 3.18 18.65 13.37
N PRO A 92 3.38 19.30 12.21
CA PRO A 92 4.26 18.77 11.18
C PRO A 92 5.60 18.34 11.75
N GLY A 93 6.08 17.13 11.44
CA GLY A 93 7.37 16.64 11.94
C GLY A 93 7.54 15.13 12.03
N CYS A 94 8.65 14.72 12.62
CA CYS A 94 9.04 13.33 12.82
C CYS A 94 8.88 12.90 14.28
N TYR A 95 8.24 11.76 14.51
CA TYR A 95 7.82 11.28 15.82
C TYR A 95 8.36 9.88 16.09
N MET A 96 9.21 9.75 17.11
CA MET A 96 9.70 8.46 17.62
C MET A 96 8.83 8.02 18.80
N LEU A 97 8.28 6.82 18.76
CA LEU A 97 7.63 6.20 19.91
C LEU A 97 8.59 5.24 20.62
N GLU A 98 8.75 5.42 21.93
CA GLU A 98 9.64 4.62 22.76
C GLU A 98 8.92 3.69 23.73
N PRO A 99 9.50 2.51 24.02
CA PRO A 99 9.02 1.62 25.06
C PRO A 99 9.28 2.20 26.46
N PRO A 100 8.57 1.72 27.50
CA PRO A 100 7.72 0.53 27.50
C PRO A 100 6.26 0.76 27.09
N ASP A 101 5.75 1.99 27.18
CA ASP A 101 4.31 2.24 27.08
C ASP A 101 3.82 2.47 25.65
N CYS A 102 4.72 2.57 24.67
CA CYS A 102 4.37 2.58 23.25
C CYS A 102 4.87 1.33 22.53
N VAL A 103 4.00 0.77 21.69
CA VAL A 103 4.28 -0.38 20.81
C VAL A 103 3.88 -0.06 19.37
N GLY A 104 4.13 -0.99 18.44
CA GLY A 104 3.87 -0.78 17.01
C GLY A 104 2.42 -0.39 16.67
N VAL A 105 1.45 -0.84 17.46
CA VAL A 105 0.03 -0.46 17.32
C VAL A 105 -0.18 1.03 17.62
N ASP A 106 0.52 1.60 18.59
CA ASP A 106 0.45 3.03 18.90
C ASP A 106 1.03 3.88 17.77
N GLY A 107 2.07 3.37 17.08
CA GLY A 107 2.60 4.04 15.89
C GLY A 107 1.58 4.14 14.76
N ARG A 108 0.81 3.06 14.55
CA ARG A 108 -0.31 3.07 13.61
C ARG A 108 -1.40 4.06 14.05
N ALA A 109 -1.79 4.03 15.32
CA ALA A 109 -2.79 4.94 15.86
C ALA A 109 -2.36 6.42 15.72
N LEU A 110 -1.08 6.73 15.94
CA LEU A 110 -0.53 8.06 15.75
C LEU A 110 -0.61 8.52 14.29
N ARG A 111 -0.30 7.65 13.32
CA ARG A 111 -0.45 7.96 11.88
C ARG A 111 -1.92 8.20 11.51
N GLU A 112 -2.83 7.37 12.00
CA GLU A 112 -4.27 7.51 11.76
C GLU A 112 -4.80 8.83 12.35
N MET A 113 -4.38 9.17 13.57
CA MET A 113 -4.70 10.45 14.21
C MET A 113 -4.15 11.64 13.42
N ALA A 114 -2.90 11.57 12.96
CA ALA A 114 -2.27 12.62 12.14
C ALA A 114 -3.02 12.82 10.82
N ASN A 115 -3.42 11.73 10.16
CA ASN A 115 -4.22 11.79 8.95
C ASN A 115 -5.60 12.42 9.19
N ALA A 116 -6.24 12.10 10.31
CA ALA A 116 -7.52 12.70 10.68
C ALA A 116 -7.41 14.21 11.01
N GLN A 117 -6.27 14.64 11.55
CA GLN A 117 -5.97 16.05 11.83
C GLN A 117 -5.36 16.79 10.62
N GLU A 118 -5.13 16.09 9.49
CA GLU A 118 -4.42 16.62 8.31
C GLU A 118 -3.03 17.21 8.64
N VAL A 119 -2.31 16.56 9.55
CA VAL A 119 -0.96 16.97 9.97
C VAL A 119 0.09 16.01 9.37
N PRO A 120 1.05 16.51 8.57
CA PRO A 120 2.06 15.65 7.93
C PRO A 120 3.08 15.20 8.97
N VAL A 121 3.14 13.89 9.20
CA VAL A 121 4.08 13.30 10.15
C VAL A 121 4.81 12.11 9.57
N LEU A 122 6.02 11.86 10.05
CA LEU A 122 6.69 10.57 9.97
C LEU A 122 6.71 9.91 11.34
N VAL A 123 6.37 8.63 11.41
CA VAL A 123 6.26 7.91 12.67
C VAL A 123 7.13 6.66 12.64
N VAL A 124 8.13 6.62 13.52
CA VAL A 124 8.95 5.44 13.76
C VAL A 124 8.67 4.93 15.16
N VAL A 125 8.51 3.61 15.31
CA VAL A 125 8.36 2.97 16.61
C VAL A 125 9.57 2.11 16.86
N ARG A 126 10.18 2.25 18.05
CA ARG A 126 11.22 1.34 18.51
C ARG A 126 10.68 0.37 19.57
N GLU A 127 11.17 -0.85 19.55
CA GLU A 127 11.01 -1.84 20.62
C GLU A 127 12.21 -1.74 21.59
N PRO A 128 12.20 -2.42 22.75
CA PRO A 128 13.34 -2.46 23.67
C PRO A 128 14.63 -2.94 23.00
N LEU A 129 15.78 -2.45 23.50
CA LEU A 129 17.09 -2.86 23.00
C LEU A 129 17.25 -4.38 23.00
N THR A 130 17.74 -4.91 21.89
CA THR A 130 18.13 -6.32 21.81
C THR A 130 19.38 -6.57 22.67
N ARG A 131 19.67 -7.84 22.99
CA ARG A 131 20.93 -8.23 23.65
C ARG A 131 22.18 -7.81 22.85
N ALA A 132 22.04 -7.65 21.54
CA ALA A 132 23.11 -7.18 20.65
C ALA A 132 23.27 -5.65 20.64
N GLY A 133 22.52 -4.92 21.46
CA GLY A 133 22.57 -3.46 21.52
C GLY A 133 21.96 -2.74 20.31
N LEU A 134 21.21 -3.46 19.46
CA LEU A 134 20.49 -2.89 18.31
C LEU A 134 19.08 -2.44 18.70
N TRP A 135 18.60 -1.37 18.05
CA TRP A 135 17.21 -0.95 18.09
C TRP A 135 16.39 -1.77 17.10
N PRO A 136 15.39 -2.53 17.58
CA PRO A 136 14.35 -3.06 16.70
C PRO A 136 13.38 -1.92 16.38
N LEU A 137 13.21 -1.60 15.11
CA LEU A 137 12.15 -0.72 14.63
C LEU A 137 11.00 -1.59 14.13
N VAL A 138 9.77 -1.15 14.36
CA VAL A 138 8.57 -1.94 14.04
C VAL A 138 7.50 -1.10 13.36
N ALA A 139 6.89 -1.67 12.32
CA ALA A 139 5.66 -1.19 11.72
C ALA A 139 4.58 -2.27 11.84
N VAL A 140 3.38 -1.89 12.26
CA VAL A 140 2.22 -2.79 12.42
C VAL A 140 1.08 -2.32 11.54
N GLY A 141 0.56 -3.23 10.73
CA GLY A 141 -0.63 -3.10 9.89
C GLY A 141 -1.29 -4.48 9.72
N PRO A 142 -1.79 -4.84 8.52
CA PRO A 142 -2.21 -6.21 8.21
C PRO A 142 -1.08 -7.24 8.42
N VAL A 143 0.16 -6.82 8.18
CA VAL A 143 1.38 -7.56 8.54
C VAL A 143 2.22 -6.77 9.56
N THR A 144 3.13 -7.46 10.25
CA THR A 144 4.13 -6.81 11.11
C THR A 144 5.51 -6.87 10.48
N VAL A 145 6.14 -5.72 10.32
CA VAL A 145 7.49 -5.59 9.74
C VAL A 145 8.45 -5.11 10.80
N ARG A 146 9.65 -5.69 10.83
CA ARG A 146 10.71 -5.32 11.76
C ARG A 146 12.05 -5.20 11.05
N VAL A 147 12.80 -4.17 11.38
CA VAL A 147 14.21 -4.02 11.00
C VAL A 147 15.05 -3.74 12.23
N ARG A 148 16.32 -4.12 12.22
CA ARG A 148 17.26 -3.81 13.30
C ARG A 148 18.24 -2.75 12.84
N THR A 149 18.31 -1.64 13.56
CA THR A 149 19.25 -0.55 13.29
C THR A 149 20.18 -0.34 14.47
N ARG A 150 21.32 0.30 14.22
CA ARG A 150 22.18 0.75 15.31
C ARG A 150 21.50 1.92 16.02
N PRO A 151 21.62 2.03 17.35
CA PRO A 151 21.14 3.21 18.07
C PRO A 151 21.76 4.48 17.48
N SER A 152 20.92 5.47 17.22
CA SER A 152 21.42 6.76 16.75
C SER A 152 21.96 7.59 17.92
N LYS A 153 22.99 8.40 17.66
CA LYS A 153 23.48 9.42 18.61
C LYS A 153 22.59 10.67 18.63
N GLY A 154 21.72 10.83 17.64
CA GLY A 154 20.77 11.92 17.52
C GLY A 154 19.70 11.58 16.49
N LEU A 155 18.46 11.95 16.76
CA LEU A 155 17.36 11.74 15.82
C LEU A 155 17.25 12.99 14.94
N THR A 156 17.32 12.81 13.62
CA THR A 156 17.16 13.87 12.61
C THR A 156 16.09 13.45 11.61
N PRO A 157 15.47 14.39 10.88
CA PRO A 157 14.52 14.06 9.82
C PRO A 157 15.06 13.02 8.82
N GLU A 158 16.33 13.13 8.42
CA GLU A 158 16.98 12.17 7.51
C GLU A 158 17.03 10.77 8.12
N TRP A 159 17.35 10.67 9.42
CA TRP A 159 17.34 9.37 10.11
C TRP A 159 15.95 8.72 10.08
N PHE A 160 14.87 9.50 10.17
CA PHE A 160 13.51 8.98 10.05
C PHE A 160 13.20 8.48 8.63
N ALA A 161 13.64 9.22 7.61
CA ALA A 161 13.48 8.79 6.22
C ALA A 161 14.21 7.46 5.98
N ASP A 162 15.48 7.36 6.40
CA ASP A 162 16.28 6.14 6.27
C ASP A 162 15.68 4.95 7.04
N ALA A 163 15.14 5.22 8.24
CA ALA A 163 14.52 4.19 9.08
C ALA A 163 13.23 3.62 8.46
N LEU A 164 12.41 4.47 7.86
CA LEU A 164 11.17 4.07 7.17
C LEU A 164 11.48 3.38 5.85
N GLU A 165 12.49 3.83 5.11
CA GLU A 165 12.98 3.17 3.91
C GLU A 165 13.41 1.74 4.24
N ALA A 166 14.25 1.56 5.27
CA ALA A 166 14.71 0.24 5.70
C ALA A 166 13.56 -0.70 6.16
N LEU A 167 12.49 -0.16 6.74
CA LEU A 167 11.28 -0.94 7.04
C LEU A 167 10.58 -1.38 5.75
N GLY A 168 10.45 -0.50 4.77
CA GLY A 168 9.84 -0.83 3.48
C GLY A 168 10.66 -1.82 2.66
N ASP A 169 11.98 -1.72 2.67
CA ASP A 169 12.89 -2.68 2.02
C ASP A 169 12.70 -4.09 2.57
N VAL A 170 12.78 -4.25 3.90
CA VAL A 170 12.56 -5.56 4.56
C VAL A 170 11.14 -6.08 4.28
N SER A 171 10.15 -5.18 4.24
CA SER A 171 8.79 -5.55 3.88
C SER A 171 8.72 -6.13 2.46
N LEU A 172 9.41 -5.51 1.50
CA LEU A 172 9.41 -5.93 0.11
C LEU A 172 10.22 -7.22 -0.12
N GLU A 173 11.36 -7.38 0.56
CA GLU A 173 12.16 -8.61 0.54
C GLU A 173 11.36 -9.85 0.99
N ALA A 174 10.40 -9.65 1.89
CA ALA A 174 9.59 -10.71 2.43
C ALA A 174 8.44 -11.19 1.50
N VAL A 175 8.26 -10.60 0.33
CA VAL A 175 7.19 -10.97 -0.63
C VAL A 175 7.55 -12.27 -1.35
N ASP A 176 6.59 -13.21 -1.46
CA ASP A 176 6.77 -14.42 -2.27
C ASP A 176 6.48 -14.17 -3.75
N TRP A 177 7.53 -13.83 -4.49
CA TRP A 177 7.45 -13.58 -5.94
C TRP A 177 7.21 -14.84 -6.78
N THR A 178 7.18 -16.03 -6.17
CA THR A 178 6.85 -17.28 -6.87
C THR A 178 5.36 -17.62 -6.82
N ALA A 179 4.59 -16.91 -5.99
CA ALA A 179 3.15 -17.06 -5.90
C ALA A 179 2.43 -16.54 -7.16
N PRO A 180 1.18 -16.98 -7.41
CA PRO A 180 0.35 -16.42 -8.47
C PRO A 180 0.17 -14.90 -8.33
N SER A 181 0.08 -14.20 -9.46
CA SER A 181 0.12 -12.72 -9.46
C SER A 181 -1.00 -12.07 -8.64
N ASP A 182 -2.19 -12.66 -8.54
CA ASP A 182 -3.29 -12.15 -7.71
C ASP A 182 -3.00 -12.29 -6.20
N ILE A 183 -2.34 -13.36 -5.78
CA ILE A 183 -1.85 -13.55 -4.41
C ILE A 183 -0.77 -12.53 -4.08
N THR A 184 0.20 -12.34 -4.99
CA THR A 184 1.28 -11.34 -4.85
C THR A 184 0.72 -9.92 -4.73
N VAL A 185 -0.32 -9.58 -5.51
CA VAL A 185 -1.03 -8.30 -5.37
C VAL A 185 -1.61 -8.13 -3.97
N GLY A 186 -2.30 -9.14 -3.45
CA GLY A 186 -2.86 -9.08 -2.09
C GLY A 186 -1.79 -8.88 -1.02
N GLU A 187 -0.68 -9.61 -1.13
CA GLU A 187 0.45 -9.51 -0.21
C GLU A 187 1.11 -8.11 -0.22
N LEU A 188 1.23 -7.51 -1.40
CA LEU A 188 1.76 -6.16 -1.59
C LEU A 188 0.79 -5.07 -1.08
N VAL A 189 -0.52 -5.28 -1.19
CA VAL A 189 -1.53 -4.39 -0.58
C VAL A 189 -1.36 -4.36 0.93
N ASP A 190 -1.27 -5.53 1.58
CA ASP A 190 -1.10 -5.63 3.03
C ASP A 190 0.19 -4.95 3.51
N ARG A 191 1.28 -5.10 2.76
CA ARG A 191 2.57 -4.47 3.04
C ARG A 191 2.54 -2.97 2.83
N LEU A 192 1.88 -2.49 1.78
CA LEU A 192 1.71 -1.07 1.53
C LEU A 192 0.84 -0.39 2.60
N GLU A 193 -0.13 -1.10 3.17
CA GLU A 193 -0.89 -0.61 4.33
C GLU A 193 -0.03 -0.57 5.61
N THR A 194 0.94 -1.49 5.77
CA THR A 194 1.86 -1.50 6.92
C THR A 194 2.96 -0.43 6.82
N CYS A 195 3.55 -0.25 5.63
CA CYS A 195 4.65 0.69 5.35
C CYS A 195 4.23 1.71 4.27
N PRO A 196 3.30 2.63 4.58
CA PRO A 196 2.69 3.50 3.58
C PRO A 196 3.66 4.53 2.98
N GLU A 197 4.74 4.87 3.66
CA GLU A 197 5.71 5.89 3.21
C GLU A 197 6.75 5.36 2.22
N HIS A 198 6.73 4.08 1.84
CA HIS A 198 7.73 3.47 0.98
C HIS A 198 7.35 3.53 -0.51
N ASP A 199 8.12 4.27 -1.31
CA ASP A 199 7.79 4.54 -2.71
C ASP A 199 7.82 3.25 -3.54
N LEU A 200 8.85 2.42 -3.35
CA LEU A 200 9.04 1.21 -4.14
C LEU A 200 7.92 0.19 -3.92
N LEU A 201 7.25 0.18 -2.75
CA LEU A 201 6.09 -0.69 -2.52
C LEU A 201 4.91 -0.33 -3.45
N HIS A 202 4.68 0.96 -3.71
CA HIS A 202 3.65 1.41 -4.64
C HIS A 202 3.96 0.97 -6.08
N GLN A 203 5.21 1.18 -6.50
CA GLN A 203 5.69 0.82 -7.84
C GLN A 203 5.60 -0.69 -8.08
N ARG A 204 6.03 -1.48 -7.10
CA ARG A 204 5.97 -2.95 -7.16
C ARG A 204 4.55 -3.48 -7.15
N LEU A 205 3.66 -2.88 -6.38
CA LEU A 205 2.23 -3.21 -6.43
C LEU A 205 1.62 -2.88 -7.80
N ALA A 206 1.99 -1.75 -8.41
CA ALA A 206 1.50 -1.38 -9.74
C ALA A 206 1.99 -2.37 -10.82
N ASP A 207 3.24 -2.80 -10.75
CA ASP A 207 3.79 -3.83 -11.64
C ASP A 207 3.10 -5.18 -11.45
N ALA A 208 2.88 -5.61 -10.21
CA ALA A 208 2.16 -6.84 -9.90
C ALA A 208 0.71 -6.79 -10.43
N CYS A 209 0.03 -5.64 -10.33
CA CYS A 209 -1.30 -5.46 -10.91
C CYS A 209 -1.29 -5.62 -12.44
N ARG A 210 -0.29 -5.04 -13.13
CA ARG A 210 -0.15 -5.19 -14.59
C ARG A 210 0.11 -6.65 -14.99
N ALA A 211 0.93 -7.37 -14.21
CA ALA A 211 1.18 -8.79 -14.40
C ALA A 211 -0.10 -9.63 -14.23
N ALA A 212 -0.85 -9.40 -13.14
CA ALA A 212 -2.12 -10.07 -12.88
C ALA A 212 -3.16 -9.83 -13.99
N LEU A 213 -3.26 -8.60 -14.49
CA LEU A 213 -4.12 -8.27 -15.63
C LEU A 213 -3.73 -9.06 -16.88
N LYS A 214 -2.43 -9.15 -17.19
CA LYS A 214 -1.93 -9.89 -18.34
C LYS A 214 -2.30 -11.38 -18.25
N GLU A 215 -2.06 -12.01 -17.11
CA GLU A 215 -2.42 -13.40 -16.86
C GLU A 215 -3.92 -13.65 -17.03
N LEU A 216 -4.76 -12.75 -16.51
CA LEU A 216 -6.22 -12.84 -16.62
C LEU A 216 -6.69 -12.80 -18.09
N LEU A 217 -6.12 -11.90 -18.90
CA LEU A 217 -6.45 -11.77 -20.33
C LEU A 217 -5.99 -12.99 -21.15
N GLU A 218 -4.81 -13.53 -20.84
CA GLU A 218 -4.29 -14.74 -21.48
C GLU A 218 -5.14 -15.98 -21.14
N ALA A 219 -5.56 -16.13 -19.88
CA ALA A 219 -6.44 -17.20 -19.44
C ALA A 219 -7.81 -17.14 -20.15
N GLY A 220 -8.39 -15.93 -20.29
CA GLY A 220 -9.62 -15.71 -21.04
C GLY A 220 -9.49 -16.09 -22.52
N SER A 221 -8.36 -15.73 -23.15
CA SER A 221 -8.07 -16.06 -24.55
C SER A 221 -7.94 -17.57 -24.79
N LYS A 222 -7.21 -18.28 -23.91
CA LYS A 222 -7.08 -19.76 -23.95
C LYS A 222 -8.42 -20.47 -23.77
N ARG A 223 -9.32 -19.92 -22.95
CA ARG A 223 -10.67 -20.49 -22.76
C ARG A 223 -11.55 -20.31 -24.00
N ARG A 224 -11.42 -19.18 -24.71
CA ARG A 224 -12.17 -18.91 -25.94
C ARG A 224 -11.72 -19.81 -27.09
N THR A 225 -10.42 -20.05 -27.25
CA THR A 225 -9.89 -20.96 -28.28
C THR A 225 -10.24 -22.42 -28.03
N ARG A 226 -10.22 -22.90 -26.77
CA ARG A 226 -10.68 -24.25 -26.41
C ARG A 226 -12.14 -24.51 -26.75
N LYS A 227 -13.02 -23.52 -26.59
CA LYS A 227 -14.45 -23.62 -26.98
C LYS A 227 -14.67 -23.57 -28.49
N ALA A 228 -13.71 -23.10 -29.27
CA ALA A 228 -13.82 -22.95 -30.72
C ALA A 228 -13.25 -24.16 -31.50
N LYS A 229 -12.67 -25.16 -30.83
CA LYS A 229 -12.20 -26.39 -31.49
C LYS A 229 -13.44 -27.21 -31.88
N PRO A 230 -13.69 -27.50 -33.17
CA PRO A 230 -14.81 -28.34 -33.59
C PRO A 230 -14.67 -29.76 -32.99
N PRO A 231 -15.78 -30.51 -32.86
CA PRO A 231 -15.69 -31.94 -32.55
C PRO A 231 -14.77 -32.60 -33.58
N ILE A 232 -13.83 -33.41 -33.11
CA ILE A 232 -13.12 -34.34 -33.98
C ILE A 232 -14.19 -35.36 -34.40
N ASP A 233 -14.53 -35.42 -35.68
CA ASP A 233 -15.43 -36.44 -36.21
C ASP A 233 -14.82 -37.83 -35.92
N PRO A 234 -15.58 -38.74 -35.30
CA PRO A 234 -15.11 -40.10 -35.02
C PRO A 234 -15.27 -40.98 -36.27
N GLU A 235 -14.65 -40.62 -37.39
CA GLU A 235 -14.76 -41.35 -38.66
C GLU A 235 -13.44 -41.91 -39.22
N ASP A 236 -12.36 -41.99 -38.42
CA ASP A 236 -11.11 -42.68 -38.82
C ASP A 236 -10.64 -43.66 -37.72
N ALA A 237 -11.53 -44.56 -37.30
CA ALA A 237 -11.16 -45.67 -36.44
C ALA A 237 -11.86 -46.95 -36.90
N ASP A 238 -11.71 -47.31 -38.17
CA ASP A 238 -11.78 -48.68 -38.64
C ASP A 238 -11.00 -48.77 -39.98
N ASP A 239 -10.44 -49.96 -40.21
CA ASP A 239 -9.69 -50.41 -41.40
C ASP A 239 -8.17 -50.17 -41.42
N GLU A 240 -7.42 -50.97 -40.66
CA GLU A 240 -6.28 -51.72 -41.25
C GLU A 240 -6.28 -53.17 -40.72
N ASP A 241 -6.42 -54.11 -41.67
CA ASP A 241 -6.27 -55.57 -41.57
C ASP A 241 -4.85 -56.02 -41.17
#